data_AF-A0A0E3Q592-F1
#
_entry.id   AF-A0A0E3Q592-F1
#
_cell.length_a   1.000
_cell.length_b   1.000
_cell.length_c   1.000
_cell.angle_alpha   90.00
_cell.angle_beta   90.00
_cell.angle_gamma   90.00
#
_symmetry.space_group_name_H-M   'P 1'
#
loop_
_entity.id
_entity.type
_entity.pdbx_description
1 polymer ?
#
loop_
_entity_poly.entity_id
_entity_poly.type
_entity_poly.pdbx_seq_one_letter_code
_entity_poly.pdbx_strand_id
1 'polypeptide(L)' 'MPKEMAEITAKFCGTVNLIFDALASAYTQLYKMNWVPQQNWMYSGGDWTVMISGTRGVFVEKSKADLKKLFTALGIC' A
#
# COMPACT_ATOMS: atom_id res chain seq x y z
N MET A 1 -10.90 -8.62 11.82
CA MET A 1 -9.91 -9.50 11.15
C MET A 1 -9.37 -10.48 12.19
N PRO A 2 -9.26 -11.79 11.88
CA PRO A 2 -8.61 -12.77 12.77
C PRO A 2 -7.13 -12.45 13.02
N LYS A 3 -6.58 -12.87 14.17
CA LYS A 3 -5.20 -12.54 14.57
C LYS A 3 -4.14 -13.04 13.57
N GLU A 4 -4.23 -14.30 13.14
CA GLU A 4 -3.30 -14.88 12.16
C GLU A 4 -3.30 -14.10 10.84
N MET A 5 -4.49 -13.74 10.35
CA MET A 5 -4.64 -12.92 9.14
C MET A 5 -3.98 -11.55 9.34
N ALA A 6 -4.17 -10.91 10.49
CA ALA A 6 -3.54 -9.61 10.79
C ALA A 6 -2.01 -9.69 10.81
N GLU A 7 -1.44 -10.74 11.38
CA GLU A 7 0.02 -10.95 11.43
C GLU A 7 0.60 -11.18 10.03
N ILE A 8 -0.06 -11.99 9.20
CA ILE A 8 0.35 -12.22 7.81
C ILE A 8 0.21 -10.94 6.99
N THR A 9 -0.90 -10.19 7.16
CA THR A 9 -1.11 -8.90 6.51
C THR A 9 -0.03 -7.89 6.88
N ALA A 10 0.38 -7.83 8.15
CA ALA A 10 1.47 -6.94 8.58
C ALA A 10 2.80 -7.30 7.90
N LYS A 11 3.14 -8.60 7.84
CA LYS A 11 4.34 -9.08 7.13
C LYS A 11 4.29 -8.74 5.63
N PHE A 12 3.15 -8.97 4.99
CA PHE A 12 2.93 -8.62 3.59
C PHE A 12 3.17 -7.12 3.34
N CYS A 13 2.56 -6.24 4.14
CA CYS A 13 2.72 -4.79 3.98
C CYS A 13 4.17 -4.36 4.22
N GLY A 14 4.84 -4.93 5.23
CA GLY A 14 6.25 -4.65 5.51
C GLY A 14 7.17 -5.03 4.35
N THR A 15 6.96 -6.20 3.75
CA THR A 15 7.75 -6.64 2.59
C THR A 15 7.54 -5.74 1.38
N VAL A 16 6.29 -5.34 1.08
CA VAL A 16 6.00 -4.44 -0.05
C VAL A 16 6.64 -3.07 0.16
N ASN A 17 6.52 -2.50 1.37
CA ASN A 17 7.17 -1.22 1.70
C ASN A 17 8.69 -1.28 1.46
N LEU A 18 9.35 -2.35 1.92
CA LEU A 18 10.79 -2.53 1.74
C LEU A 18 11.19 -2.58 0.26
N ILE A 19 10.42 -3.29 -0.57
CA ILE A 19 10.68 -3.39 -2.02
C ILE A 19 10.47 -2.03 -2.68
N PHE A 20 9.41 -1.30 -2.34
CA PHE A 20 9.16 0.02 -2.91
C PHE A 20 10.21 1.04 -2.49
N ASP A 21 10.65 1.05 -1.23
CA ASP A 21 11.75 1.93 -0.80
C ASP A 21 13.04 1.63 -1.57
N ALA A 22 13.37 0.36 -1.80
CA ALA A 22 14.55 -0.03 -2.57
C ALA A 22 14.47 0.44 -4.03
N LEU A 23 13.33 0.20 -4.70
CA LEU A 23 13.12 0.61 -6.09
C LEU A 23 13.06 2.14 -6.24
N ALA A 24 12.36 2.83 -5.34
CA ALA A 24 12.28 4.30 -5.32
C ALA A 24 13.65 4.93 -5.09
N SER A 25 14.46 4.37 -4.21
CA SER A 25 15.83 4.82 -3.97
C SER A 25 16.70 4.66 -5.22
N ALA A 26 16.58 3.53 -5.95
CA ALA A 26 17.31 3.32 -7.20
C ALA A 26 16.92 4.37 -8.27
N TYR A 27 15.63 4.66 -8.43
CA TYR A 27 15.16 5.72 -9.35
C TYR A 27 15.64 7.11 -8.94
N THR A 28 15.70 7.38 -7.64
CA THR A 28 16.25 8.64 -7.11
C THR A 28 17.71 8.79 -7.50
N GLN A 29 18.52 7.73 -7.40
CA GLN A 29 19.94 7.76 -7.74
C GLN A 29 20.18 7.91 -9.24
N LEU A 30 19.53 7.07 -10.06
CA LEU A 30 19.74 6.96 -11.50
C LEU A 30 19.09 8.09 -12.29
N TYR A 31 17.90 8.51 -11.88
CA TYR A 31 17.04 9.40 -12.67
C TYR A 31 16.63 10.68 -11.93
N LYS A 32 17.13 10.90 -10.70
CA LYS A 32 16.81 12.07 -9.86
C LYS A 32 15.32 12.22 -9.55
N MET A 33 14.55 11.14 -9.67
CA MET A 33 13.14 11.10 -9.31
C MET A 33 13.02 10.80 -7.81
N ASN A 34 12.81 11.84 -7.00
CA ASN A 34 12.72 11.68 -5.55
C ASN A 34 11.34 11.15 -5.13
N TRP A 35 11.23 9.84 -4.96
CA TRP A 35 10.01 9.15 -4.55
C TRP A 35 10.03 8.67 -3.09
N VAL A 36 11.11 8.96 -2.36
CA VAL A 36 11.25 8.64 -0.94
C VAL A 36 11.03 9.90 -0.08
N PRO A 37 10.40 9.78 1.11
CA PRO A 37 9.81 8.56 1.66
C PRO A 37 8.50 8.17 0.97
N GLN A 38 8.21 6.87 0.95
CA GLN A 38 6.92 6.36 0.49
C GLN A 38 5.79 6.94 1.35
N GLN A 39 4.72 7.43 0.70
CA GLN A 39 3.52 7.90 1.39
C GLN A 39 2.40 6.85 1.39
N ASN A 40 1.97 6.45 0.19
CA ASN A 40 0.82 5.56 -0.01
C ASN A 40 1.07 4.62 -1.18
N TRP A 41 0.43 3.46 -1.18
CA TRP A 41 0.38 2.59 -2.35
C TRP A 41 -0.90 1.78 -2.42
N MET A 42 -1.22 1.33 -3.63
CA MET A 42 -2.34 0.45 -3.90
C MET A 42 -1.90 -0.68 -4.80
N TYR A 43 -2.36 -1.89 -4.51
CA TYR A 43 -2.21 -3.04 -5.38
C TYR A 43 -3.58 -3.67 -5.61
N SER A 44 -3.92 -3.89 -6.87
CA SER A 44 -5.17 -4.54 -7.29
C SER A 44 -4.83 -5.73 -8.17
N GLY A 45 -5.24 -6.93 -7.76
CA GLY A 45 -4.94 -8.18 -8.46
C GLY A 45 -5.99 -9.23 -8.16
N GLY A 46 -6.36 -10.02 -9.19
CA GLY A 46 -7.51 -10.93 -9.08
C GLY A 46 -8.76 -10.18 -8.61
N ASP A 47 -9.43 -10.69 -7.59
CA ASP A 47 -10.67 -10.10 -7.06
C ASP A 47 -10.46 -9.13 -5.90
N TRP A 48 -9.21 -8.81 -5.55
CA TRP A 48 -8.90 -8.03 -4.35
C TRP A 48 -8.12 -6.76 -4.66
N THR A 49 -8.30 -5.77 -3.81
CA THR A 49 -7.51 -4.53 -3.77
C THR A 49 -7.04 -4.29 -2.35
N VAL A 50 -5.77 -3.95 -2.22
CA VAL A 50 -5.17 -3.44 -0.99
C VAL A 50 -4.73 -2.01 -1.22
N MET A 51 -5.01 -1.12 -0.27
CA MET A 51 -4.51 0.25 -0.24
C MET A 51 -3.92 0.53 1.14
N ILE A 52 -2.69 1.03 1.17
CA ILE A 52 -1.93 1.34 2.38
C ILE A 52 -1.59 2.83 2.40
N SER A 53 -1.74 3.44 3.59
CA SER A 53 -1.37 4.80 3.94
C SER A 53 -0.71 4.81 5.32
N GLY A 54 0.59 5.06 5.37
CA GLY A 54 1.38 4.96 6.60
C GLY A 54 1.22 3.60 7.28
N THR A 55 0.65 3.59 8.50
CA THR A 55 0.39 2.37 9.30
C THR A 55 -1.03 1.83 9.14
N ARG A 56 -1.85 2.43 8.26
CA ARG A 56 -3.25 2.08 8.04
C ARG A 56 -3.40 1.44 6.66
N GLY A 57 -4.33 0.50 6.55
CA GLY A 57 -4.58 -0.17 5.28
C GLY A 57 -5.97 -0.79 5.20
N VAL A 58 -6.48 -0.94 3.98
CA VAL A 58 -7.74 -1.60 3.69
C VAL A 58 -7.50 -2.69 2.66
N PHE A 59 -8.01 -3.89 2.96
CA PHE A 59 -8.15 -5.00 2.02
C PHE A 59 -9.63 -5.14 1.70
N VAL A 60 -9.97 -5.07 0.42
CA VAL A 60 -11.36 -5.06 -0.03
C VAL A 60 -11.50 -5.84 -1.33
N GLU A 61 -12.62 -6.53 -1.48
CA GLU A 61 -13.00 -7.09 -2.78
C GLU A 61 -13.10 -5.96 -3.79
N LYS A 62 -12.50 -6.13 -4.96
CA LYS A 62 -12.46 -5.14 -6.03
C LYS A 62 -13.87 -4.71 -6.47
N SER A 63 -14.82 -5.64 -6.47
CA SER A 63 -16.24 -5.36 -6.77
C SER A 63 -16.91 -4.41 -5.75
N LYS A 64 -16.35 -4.30 -4.54
CA LYS A 64 -16.84 -3.46 -3.43
C LYS A 64 -15.95 -2.23 -3.21
N ALA A 65 -14.88 -2.06 -3.99
CA ALA A 65 -13.90 -1.01 -3.80
C ALA A 65 -14.41 0.33 -4.37
N ASP A 66 -14.91 1.20 -3.49
CA ASP A 66 -15.14 2.60 -3.80
C ASP A 66 -13.89 3.40 -3.45
N LEU A 67 -13.05 3.67 -4.46
CA LEU A 67 -11.76 4.33 -4.27
C LEU A 67 -11.88 5.69 -3.57
N LYS A 68 -12.94 6.45 -3.83
CA LYS A 68 -13.15 7.76 -3.20
C LYS A 68 -13.34 7.60 -1.70
N LYS A 69 -14.20 6.66 -1.28
CA LYS A 69 -14.41 6.35 0.13
C LYS A 69 -13.13 5.83 0.80
N LEU A 70 -12.36 5.01 0.09
CA LEU A 70 -11.10 4.46 0.60
C LEU A 70 -10.06 5.56 0.84
N PHE A 71 -9.89 6.48 -0.10
CA PHE A 71 -8.96 7.62 0.07
C PHE A 71 -9.33 8.48 1.28
N THR A 72 -10.60 8.83 1.43
CA THR A 72 -11.07 9.59 2.59
C THR A 72 -10.88 8.82 3.89
N ALA A 73 -11.22 7.52 3.92
CA ALA A 73 -11.06 6.69 5.11
C ALA A 73 -9.59 6.56 5.56
N LEU A 74 -8.66 6.57 4.61
CA LEU A 74 -7.22 6.51 4.83
C LEU A 74 -6.55 7.88 5.00
N GLY A 75 -7.31 8.97 4.93
CA GLY A 75 -6.77 10.33 5.06
C GLY A 75 -5.83 10.74 3.94
N ILE A 76 -5.99 10.16 2.75
CA ILE A 76 -5.21 10.49 1.55
C ILE A 76 -5.78 11.75 0.87
N CYS A 77 -7.06 12.07 1.12
CA CYS A 77 -7.79 13.24 0.60
C CYS A 77 -8.74 13.79 1.66
#